data_AF-A0A7S0J6L5-F1
#
_entry.id   AF-A0A7S0J6L5-F1
#
_cell.length_a   1.000
_cell.length_b   1.000
_cell.length_c   1.000
_cell.angle_alpha   90.00
_cell.angle_beta   90.00
_cell.angle_gamma   90.00
#
_symmetry.space_group_name_H-M   'P 1'
#
loop_
_entity.id
_entity.type
_entity.pdbx_description
1 polymer ?
#
loop_
_entity_poly.entity_id
_entity_poly.type
_entity_poly.pdbx_seq_one_letter_code
_entity_poly.pdbx_strand_id
1 'polypeptide(L)'
;RDGMHPTMAPAQQLGLALAGFLVTAVPLFCLDCLLYGGECIRRPHTCITPLNAAFYNARTSNLSQHGLHPRWLHAVVNVPLLVGPLAVLAAKDIGVELRGCARSLLAAAHAIGVPAPTLWPKRGTPPLGPARQMGRGTTGGAAHGREEDPRAHEEHAHAPSSPMSHEQCSGHMRSALRCTVLCALLALSAAPHQEARFLLPLVPPLVLLYCRALRHGLVLTVWLAFNAVLVAAFGCAHQGGVVRALAHLQQAGRDSHPGRILAVFYRTYMPPRSLVVPSTATASGVAIEDVQEALSQAGALP
;
A
#
# COMPACT_ATOMS: atom_id res chain seq x y z
N ARG A 1 -39.59 -10.84 -6.19
CA ARG A 1 -39.34 -9.69 -7.08
C ARG A 1 -38.27 -8.87 -6.38
N ASP A 2 -37.03 -9.05 -6.80
CA ASP A 2 -35.86 -8.42 -6.22
C ASP A 2 -35.98 -6.90 -6.42
N GLY A 3 -36.29 -6.19 -5.34
CA GLY A 3 -36.24 -4.74 -5.28
C GLY A 3 -34.78 -4.33 -5.35
N MET A 4 -34.27 -4.19 -6.58
CA MET A 4 -32.96 -3.61 -6.85
C MET A 4 -32.99 -2.18 -6.30
N HIS A 5 -32.36 -1.98 -5.15
CA HIS A 5 -31.92 -0.64 -4.76
C HIS A 5 -31.22 -0.01 -5.96
N PRO A 6 -31.42 1.30 -6.23
CA PRO A 6 -30.51 2.00 -7.12
C PRO A 6 -29.15 2.00 -6.43
N THR A 7 -28.34 0.99 -6.71
CA THR A 7 -26.90 1.06 -6.47
C THR A 7 -26.45 2.33 -7.16
N MET A 8 -25.89 3.28 -6.40
CA MET A 8 -25.40 4.53 -6.98
C MET A 8 -24.60 4.20 -8.23
N ALA A 9 -24.87 4.94 -9.31
CA ALA A 9 -24.17 4.71 -10.56
C ALA A 9 -22.65 4.76 -10.31
N PRO A 10 -21.82 3.93 -10.98
CA PRO A 10 -20.38 3.93 -10.77
C PRO A 10 -19.74 5.33 -10.83
N ALA A 11 -20.28 6.21 -11.67
CA ALA A 11 -19.88 7.62 -11.77
C ALA A 11 -20.15 8.42 -10.47
N GLN A 12 -21.26 8.18 -9.79
CA GLN A 12 -21.58 8.83 -8.51
C GLN A 12 -20.68 8.32 -7.37
N GLN A 13 -20.37 7.02 -7.37
CA GLN A 13 -19.42 6.44 -6.40
C GLN A 13 -18.01 7.02 -6.58
N LEU A 14 -17.56 7.13 -7.84
CA LEU A 14 -16.29 7.79 -8.17
C LEU A 14 -16.30 9.26 -7.76
N GLY A 15 -17.39 9.99 -8.04
CA GLY A 15 -17.56 11.38 -7.64
C GLY A 15 -17.43 11.58 -6.12
N LEU A 16 -18.08 10.72 -5.34
CA LEU A 16 -18.00 10.76 -3.88
C LEU A 16 -16.59 10.41 -3.36
N ALA A 17 -15.94 9.42 -3.96
CA ALA A 17 -14.57 9.05 -3.61
C ALA A 17 -13.56 10.17 -3.92
N LEU A 18 -13.71 10.83 -5.08
CA LEU A 18 -12.90 11.99 -5.46
C LEU A 18 -13.16 13.17 -4.53
N ALA A 19 -14.42 13.46 -4.19
CA ALA A 19 -14.75 14.52 -3.24
C ALA A 19 -14.12 14.26 -1.86
N GLY A 20 -14.24 13.04 -1.33
CA GLY A 20 -13.59 12.66 -0.07
C GLY A 20 -12.07 12.75 -0.12
N PHE A 21 -11.45 12.33 -1.22
CA PHE A 21 -10.02 12.50 -1.45
C PHE A 21 -9.62 13.99 -1.46
N LEU A 22 -10.34 14.84 -2.18
CA LEU A 22 -10.00 16.28 -2.27
C LEU A 22 -10.18 16.98 -0.91
N VAL A 23 -11.25 16.69 -0.18
CA VAL A 23 -11.52 17.24 1.15
C VAL A 23 -10.43 16.88 2.16
N THR A 24 -9.75 15.74 1.98
CA THR A 24 -8.67 15.30 2.87
C THR A 24 -7.28 15.71 2.37
N ALA A 25 -7.00 15.53 1.09
CA ALA A 25 -5.69 15.79 0.50
C ALA A 25 -5.36 17.28 0.40
N VAL A 26 -6.33 18.14 0.05
CA VAL A 26 -6.09 19.58 -0.13
C VAL A 26 -5.68 20.24 1.18
N PRO A 27 -6.37 20.05 2.33
CA PRO A 27 -5.94 20.61 3.60
C PRO A 27 -4.58 20.10 4.06
N LEU A 28 -4.29 18.81 3.88
CA LEU A 28 -2.99 18.23 4.23
C LEU A 28 -1.86 18.82 3.39
N PHE A 29 -2.08 18.98 2.09
CA PHE A 29 -1.15 19.66 1.20
C PHE A 29 -0.93 21.12 1.61
N CYS A 30 -2.01 21.87 1.89
CA CYS A 30 -1.90 23.26 2.34
C CYS A 30 -1.16 23.37 3.68
N LEU A 31 -1.40 22.45 4.61
CA LEU A 31 -0.71 22.40 5.90
C LEU A 31 0.79 22.12 5.71
N ASP A 32 1.15 21.13 4.90
CA ASP A 32 2.55 20.83 4.56
C ASP A 32 3.24 22.07 3.95
N CYS A 33 2.57 22.72 2.99
CA CYS A 33 3.07 23.94 2.37
C CYS A 33 3.30 25.07 3.38
N LEU A 34 2.38 25.26 4.34
CA LEU A 34 2.51 26.28 5.38
C LEU A 34 3.66 25.95 6.34
N LEU A 35 3.81 24.69 6.72
CA LEU A 35 4.89 24.23 7.60
C LEU A 35 6.29 24.44 6.98
N TYR A 36 6.41 24.29 5.66
CA TYR A 36 7.68 24.46 4.93
C TYR A 36 7.85 25.85 4.28
N GLY A 37 7.28 26.90 4.91
CA GLY A 37 7.58 28.29 4.56
C GLY A 37 6.65 28.94 3.54
N GLY A 38 5.55 28.28 3.16
CA GLY A 38 4.46 28.87 2.37
C GLY A 38 4.79 29.16 0.91
N GLU A 39 6.00 28.85 0.43
CA GLU A 39 6.44 29.16 -0.93
C GLU A 39 5.58 28.43 -1.98
N CYS A 40 5.03 27.28 -1.62
CA CYS A 40 4.16 26.48 -2.47
C CYS A 40 2.76 27.08 -2.66
N ILE A 41 2.30 27.92 -1.72
CA ILE A 41 1.08 28.72 -1.87
C ILE A 41 1.37 29.95 -2.76
N ARG A 42 2.57 30.53 -2.62
CA ARG A 42 3.01 31.70 -3.41
C ARG A 42 3.37 31.36 -4.86
N ARG A 43 3.94 30.16 -5.10
CA ARG A 43 4.37 29.65 -6.41
C ARG A 43 3.95 28.17 -6.58
N PRO A 44 2.65 27.92 -6.82
CA PRO A 44 2.12 26.56 -6.89
C PRO A 44 2.70 25.74 -8.05
N HIS A 45 3.13 26.38 -9.14
CA HIS A 45 3.70 25.69 -10.31
C HIS A 45 5.13 25.14 -10.07
N THR A 46 5.83 25.58 -9.02
CA THR A 46 7.19 25.09 -8.69
C THR A 46 7.23 24.14 -7.50
N CYS A 47 6.17 24.08 -6.70
CA CYS A 47 6.16 23.31 -5.46
C CYS A 47 4.85 22.53 -5.29
N ILE A 48 4.75 21.42 -6.02
CA ILE A 48 3.77 20.37 -5.75
C ILE A 48 4.56 19.17 -5.28
N THR A 49 4.64 18.94 -3.98
CA THR A 49 5.53 17.93 -3.38
C THR A 49 5.40 16.54 -4.03
N PRO A 50 4.19 15.98 -4.26
CA PRO A 50 4.07 14.67 -4.93
C PRO A 50 4.58 14.68 -6.38
N LEU A 51 4.34 15.78 -7.11
CA LEU A 51 4.75 15.91 -8.50
C LEU A 51 6.27 16.12 -8.62
N ASN A 52 6.84 16.93 -7.73
CA ASN A 52 8.28 17.12 -7.62
C ASN A 52 8.98 15.82 -7.24
N ALA A 53 8.41 15.05 -6.30
CA ALA A 53 8.89 13.72 -5.99
C ALA A 53 8.82 12.78 -7.20
N ALA A 54 7.73 12.82 -7.98
CA ALA A 54 7.60 12.01 -9.19
C ALA A 54 8.65 12.40 -10.26
N PHE A 55 8.81 13.69 -10.57
CA PHE A 55 9.81 14.15 -11.54
C PHE A 55 11.25 13.90 -11.07
N TYR A 56 11.51 14.02 -9.77
CA TYR A 56 12.80 13.68 -9.18
C TYR A 56 13.10 12.19 -9.38
N ASN A 57 12.13 11.31 -9.12
CA ASN A 57 12.26 9.86 -9.24
C ASN A 57 12.19 9.34 -10.69
N ALA A 58 11.74 10.15 -11.65
CA ALA A 58 11.72 9.80 -13.06
C ALA A 58 13.10 9.93 -13.74
N ARG A 59 14.02 10.72 -13.16
CA ARG A 59 15.34 10.99 -13.74
C ARG A 59 16.38 9.99 -13.23
N THR A 60 16.92 9.16 -14.11
CA THR A 60 17.92 8.12 -13.78
C THR A 60 19.19 8.67 -13.13
N SER A 61 19.62 9.89 -13.50
CA SER A 61 20.77 10.58 -12.89
C SER A 61 20.61 10.87 -11.40
N ASN A 62 19.38 11.04 -10.93
CA ASN A 62 19.10 11.22 -9.50
C ASN A 62 19.12 9.87 -8.78
N LEU A 63 18.64 8.80 -9.43
CA LEU A 63 18.53 7.48 -8.84
C LEU A 63 19.88 6.76 -8.72
N SER A 64 20.81 7.03 -9.65
CA SER A 64 22.16 6.46 -9.57
C SER A 64 22.90 6.86 -8.29
N GLN A 65 22.50 7.97 -7.65
CA GLN A 65 23.06 8.42 -6.37
C GLN A 65 22.53 7.63 -5.16
N HIS A 66 21.36 6.97 -5.29
CA HIS A 66 20.68 6.29 -4.16
C HIS A 66 20.65 4.76 -4.30
N GLY A 67 21.22 4.22 -5.38
CA GLY A 67 21.23 2.79 -5.67
C GLY A 67 19.95 2.31 -6.36
N LEU A 68 20.12 1.37 -7.29
CA LEU A 68 19.04 0.72 -8.02
C LEU A 68 18.66 -0.59 -7.34
N HIS A 69 17.36 -0.87 -7.29
CA HIS A 69 16.81 -2.05 -6.62
C HIS A 69 15.95 -2.90 -7.56
N PRO A 70 15.94 -4.23 -7.36
CA PRO A 70 15.06 -5.09 -8.12
C PRO A 70 13.60 -4.80 -7.75
N ARG A 71 12.70 -4.93 -8.72
CA ARG A 71 11.28 -4.53 -8.57
C ARG A 71 10.51 -5.28 -7.49
N TRP A 72 11.00 -6.47 -7.13
CA TRP A 72 10.42 -7.32 -6.11
C TRP A 72 10.85 -6.94 -4.67
N LEU A 73 11.83 -6.06 -4.49
CA LEU A 73 12.40 -5.75 -3.17
C LEU A 73 11.32 -5.21 -2.21
N HIS A 74 10.45 -4.32 -2.68
CA HIS A 74 9.32 -3.84 -1.89
C HIS A 74 8.43 -4.98 -1.37
N ALA A 75 8.04 -5.90 -2.25
CA ALA A 75 7.11 -6.97 -1.91
C ALA A 75 7.73 -8.09 -1.05
N VAL A 76 8.98 -8.48 -1.34
CA VAL A 76 9.61 -9.68 -0.77
C VAL A 76 10.50 -9.37 0.44
N VAL A 77 11.05 -8.16 0.53
CA VAL A 77 11.95 -7.80 1.64
C VAL A 77 11.34 -6.70 2.49
N ASN A 78 10.89 -5.60 1.88
CA ASN A 78 10.47 -4.43 2.66
C ASN A 78 9.10 -4.65 3.35
N VAL A 79 8.14 -5.33 2.72
CA VAL A 79 6.88 -5.68 3.38
C VAL A 79 7.10 -6.63 4.57
N PRO A 80 7.86 -7.74 4.45
CA PRO A 80 8.23 -8.56 5.62
C PRO A 80 9.00 -7.80 6.69
N LEU A 81 9.88 -6.87 6.32
CA LEU A 81 10.57 -6.03 7.30
C LEU A 81 9.58 -5.16 8.08
N LEU A 82 8.51 -4.68 7.43
CA LEU A 82 7.53 -3.77 7.99
C LEU A 82 6.50 -4.44 8.91
N VAL A 83 6.00 -5.63 8.54
CA VAL A 83 4.92 -6.33 9.27
C VAL A 83 5.35 -7.67 9.88
N GLY A 84 6.59 -8.07 9.66
CA GLY A 84 7.15 -9.33 10.14
C GLY A 84 6.46 -10.56 9.56
N PRO A 85 6.24 -11.61 10.37
CA PRO A 85 5.61 -12.86 9.94
C PRO A 85 4.20 -12.67 9.35
N LEU A 86 3.52 -11.57 9.68
CA LEU A 86 2.21 -11.25 9.12
C LEU A 86 2.26 -10.99 7.60
N ALA A 87 3.45 -10.79 7.02
CA ALA A 87 3.62 -10.66 5.58
C ALA A 87 3.11 -11.88 4.80
N VAL A 88 3.05 -13.07 5.42
CA VAL A 88 2.44 -14.26 4.81
C VAL A 88 0.94 -14.04 4.55
N LEU A 89 0.24 -13.38 5.48
CA LEU A 89 -1.17 -13.02 5.31
C LEU A 89 -1.32 -11.96 4.21
N ALA A 90 -0.43 -10.96 4.20
CA ALA A 90 -0.39 -9.95 3.15
C ALA A 90 -0.17 -10.55 1.76
N ALA A 91 0.76 -11.48 1.61
CA ALA A 91 1.02 -12.18 0.36
C ALA A 91 -0.19 -13.01 -0.10
N LYS A 92 -0.87 -13.70 0.83
CA LYS A 92 -2.09 -14.45 0.53
C LYS A 92 -3.19 -13.53 0.00
N ASP A 93 -3.43 -12.41 0.67
CA ASP A 93 -4.48 -11.45 0.31
C ASP A 93 -4.17 -10.76 -1.02
N ILE A 94 -2.93 -10.35 -1.26
CA ILE A 94 -2.47 -9.85 -2.56
C ILE A 94 -2.74 -10.89 -3.66
N GLY A 95 -2.43 -12.16 -3.41
CA GLY A 95 -2.71 -13.23 -4.38
C GLY A 95 -4.20 -13.41 -4.66
N VAL A 96 -5.08 -13.25 -3.67
CA VAL A 96 -6.54 -13.27 -3.85
C VAL A 96 -6.99 -12.11 -4.74
N GLU A 97 -6.52 -10.90 -4.45
CA GLU A 97 -6.88 -9.71 -5.23
C GLU A 97 -6.36 -9.78 -6.68
N LEU A 98 -5.12 -10.21 -6.90
CA LEU A 98 -4.57 -10.40 -8.25
C LEU A 98 -5.40 -11.40 -9.07
N ARG A 99 -5.84 -12.51 -8.47
CA ARG A 99 -6.76 -13.46 -9.10
C ARG A 99 -8.15 -12.85 -9.35
N GLY A 100 -8.60 -11.94 -8.49
CA GLY A 100 -9.82 -11.17 -8.70
C GLY A 100 -9.71 -10.25 -9.91
N CYS A 101 -8.69 -9.40 -9.94
CA CYS A 101 -8.39 -8.50 -11.06
C CYS A 101 -8.24 -9.25 -12.38
N ALA A 102 -7.50 -10.37 -12.40
CA ALA A 102 -7.34 -11.20 -13.60
C ALA A 102 -8.69 -11.73 -14.12
N ARG A 103 -9.57 -12.19 -13.24
CA ARG A 103 -10.92 -12.64 -13.62
C ARG A 103 -11.76 -11.49 -14.18
N SER A 104 -11.72 -10.32 -13.57
CA SER A 104 -12.45 -9.13 -14.06
C SER A 104 -11.94 -8.66 -15.41
N LEU A 105 -10.62 -8.65 -15.62
CA LEU A 105 -10.01 -8.30 -16.90
C LEU A 105 -10.37 -9.31 -17.99
N LEU A 106 -10.35 -10.61 -17.68
CA LEU A 106 -10.78 -11.66 -18.62
C LEU A 106 -12.27 -11.52 -18.99
N ALA A 107 -13.13 -11.21 -18.02
CA ALA A 107 -14.55 -10.97 -18.27
C ALA A 107 -14.77 -9.74 -19.16
N ALA A 108 -14.05 -8.64 -18.90
CA ALA A 108 -14.10 -7.44 -19.73
C ALA A 108 -13.56 -7.69 -21.14
N ALA A 109 -12.45 -8.41 -21.26
CA ALA A 109 -11.87 -8.80 -22.54
C ALA A 109 -12.86 -9.64 -23.37
N HIS A 110 -13.53 -10.60 -22.74
CA HIS A 110 -14.56 -11.41 -23.38
C HIS A 110 -15.78 -10.57 -23.81
N ALA A 111 -16.18 -9.58 -23.02
CA ALA A 111 -17.26 -8.65 -23.37
C ALA A 111 -16.93 -7.75 -24.58
N ILE A 112 -15.64 -7.49 -24.84
CA ILE A 112 -15.15 -6.69 -25.98
C ILE A 112 -14.73 -7.61 -27.15
N GLY A 113 -15.04 -8.92 -27.09
CA GLY A 113 -14.79 -9.86 -28.18
C GLY A 113 -13.34 -10.32 -28.32
N VAL A 114 -12.49 -10.13 -27.30
CA VAL A 114 -11.13 -10.67 -27.28
C VAL A 114 -11.21 -12.17 -26.95
N PRO A 115 -10.72 -13.07 -27.81
CA PRO A 115 -10.74 -14.51 -27.55
C PRO A 115 -9.85 -14.83 -26.34
N ALA A 116 -10.36 -15.67 -25.43
CA ALA A 116 -9.61 -16.07 -24.25
C ALA A 116 -8.33 -16.85 -24.65
N PRO A 117 -7.17 -16.59 -24.01
CA PRO A 117 -5.97 -17.34 -24.29
C PRO A 117 -6.17 -18.82 -23.97
N THR A 118 -5.93 -19.69 -24.96
CA THR A 118 -6.05 -21.15 -24.91
C THR A 118 -4.89 -21.80 -24.12
N LEU A 119 -4.58 -21.29 -22.92
CA LEU A 119 -3.44 -21.75 -22.11
C LEU A 119 -3.83 -22.67 -20.94
N TRP A 120 -5.12 -22.96 -20.72
CA TRP A 120 -5.54 -23.90 -19.66
C TRP A 120 -6.57 -24.91 -20.18
N PRO A 121 -6.30 -26.23 -20.12
CA PRO A 121 -7.31 -27.24 -20.44
C PRO A 121 -8.45 -27.11 -19.43
N LYS A 122 -9.67 -26.83 -19.91
CA LYS A 122 -10.86 -26.91 -19.07
C LYS A 122 -10.98 -28.35 -18.56
N ARG A 123 -10.70 -28.60 -17.28
CA ARG A 123 -11.12 -29.86 -16.64
C ARG A 123 -12.63 -29.93 -16.74
N GLY A 124 -13.14 -30.95 -17.45
CA GLY A 124 -14.56 -31.17 -17.63
C GLY A 124 -15.26 -31.26 -16.28
N THR A 125 -16.23 -30.38 -16.07
CA THR A 125 -17.27 -30.58 -15.07
C THR A 125 -18.11 -31.78 -15.50
N PRO A 126 -18.32 -32.81 -14.65
CA PRO A 126 -19.19 -33.93 -15.01
C PRO A 126 -20.64 -33.43 -15.17
N PRO A 127 -21.45 -34.04 -16.06
CA PRO A 127 -22.81 -33.60 -16.30
C PRO A 127 -23.66 -33.79 -15.03
N LEU A 128 -24.37 -32.73 -14.64
CA LEU A 128 -25.43 -32.80 -13.63
C LEU A 128 -26.53 -33.72 -14.16
N GLY A 129 -26.75 -34.86 -13.48
CA GLY A 129 -27.84 -35.78 -13.75
C GLY A 129 -29.23 -35.14 -13.53
N PRO A 130 -30.30 -35.73 -14.08
CA PRO A 130 -31.62 -35.11 -14.10
C PRO A 130 -32.18 -34.95 -12.69
N ALA A 131 -32.72 -33.77 -12.41
CA ALA A 131 -33.38 -33.41 -11.17
C ALA A 131 -34.56 -34.35 -10.90
N ARG A 132 -34.49 -35.07 -9.78
CA ARG A 132 -35.56 -35.93 -9.28
C ARG A 132 -36.75 -35.08 -8.85
N GLN A 133 -37.80 -35.09 -9.66
CA GLN A 133 -39.10 -34.46 -9.38
C GLN A 133 -39.75 -35.20 -8.21
N MET A 134 -39.80 -34.57 -7.03
CA MET A 134 -40.45 -35.13 -5.85
C MET A 134 -41.93 -34.73 -5.88
N GLY A 135 -42.80 -35.74 -5.83
CA GLY A 135 -44.21 -35.68 -6.17
C GLY A 135 -45.10 -34.92 -5.18
N ARG A 136 -46.23 -34.47 -5.74
CA ARG A 136 -47.42 -33.92 -5.10
C ARG A 136 -47.90 -34.79 -3.93
N GLY A 137 -48.08 -34.17 -2.77
CA GLY A 137 -49.00 -34.62 -1.73
C GLY A 137 -50.35 -33.93 -1.91
N THR A 138 -51.37 -34.70 -2.23
CA THR A 138 -52.78 -34.31 -2.27
C THR A 138 -53.41 -34.44 -0.89
N THR A 139 -54.03 -33.38 -0.37
CA THR A 139 -55.14 -33.49 0.59
C THR A 139 -56.16 -32.40 0.28
N GLY A 140 -57.36 -32.81 -0.12
CA GLY A 140 -58.51 -31.93 -0.30
C GLY A 140 -59.17 -31.55 1.02
N GLY A 141 -60.02 -30.53 0.98
CA GLY A 141 -60.88 -30.18 2.10
C GLY A 141 -61.55 -28.81 1.98
N ALA A 142 -62.82 -28.85 1.54
CA ALA A 142 -63.93 -27.95 1.89
C ALA A 142 -63.93 -26.49 1.42
N ALA A 143 -64.95 -26.21 0.62
CA ALA A 143 -65.46 -24.90 0.27
C ALA A 143 -66.16 -24.22 1.47
N HIS A 144 -65.89 -22.93 1.67
CA HIS A 144 -66.85 -22.02 2.27
C HIS A 144 -66.61 -20.61 1.72
N GLY A 145 -67.62 -20.07 1.02
CA GLY A 145 -67.60 -18.70 0.53
C GLY A 145 -67.82 -17.70 1.65
N ARG A 146 -67.12 -16.57 1.59
CA ARG A 146 -67.51 -15.33 2.27
C ARG A 146 -66.99 -14.12 1.49
N GLU A 147 -67.91 -13.19 1.35
CA GLU A 147 -67.90 -11.85 0.76
C GLU A 147 -66.54 -11.14 0.58
N GLU A 148 -66.37 -10.58 -0.62
CA GLU A 148 -65.40 -9.53 -0.92
C GLU A 148 -65.83 -8.23 -0.22
N ASP A 149 -64.99 -7.72 0.68
CA ASP A 149 -65.11 -6.37 1.24
C ASP A 149 -64.36 -5.37 0.34
N PRO A 150 -65.03 -4.42 -0.34
CA PRO A 150 -64.40 -3.46 -1.23
C PRO A 150 -64.03 -2.18 -0.48
N ARG A 151 -63.24 -2.27 0.60
CA ARG A 151 -62.65 -1.10 1.28
C ARG A 151 -61.27 -1.40 1.87
N ALA A 152 -60.30 -1.59 0.98
CA ALA A 152 -58.88 -1.48 1.33
C ALA A 152 -58.09 -0.86 0.16
N HIS A 153 -58.50 0.34 -0.24
CA HIS A 153 -57.63 1.23 -1.00
C HIS A 153 -56.81 2.08 -0.03
N GLU A 154 -55.51 2.15 -0.31
CA GLU A 154 -54.55 3.14 0.18
C GLU A 154 -54.07 3.02 1.63
N GLU A 155 -52.99 2.25 1.82
CA GLU A 155 -51.71 2.79 2.33
C GLU A 155 -50.66 1.65 2.37
N HIS A 156 -50.10 1.31 1.21
CA HIS A 156 -48.80 0.64 1.19
C HIS A 156 -47.71 1.69 1.38
N ALA A 157 -47.57 2.17 2.61
CA ALA A 157 -46.40 2.92 3.03
C ALA A 157 -45.16 2.06 2.73
N HIS A 158 -44.30 2.54 1.83
CA HIS A 158 -42.99 1.96 1.56
C HIS A 158 -42.20 1.90 2.86
N ALA A 159 -42.12 0.72 3.48
CA ALA A 159 -41.22 0.48 4.58
C ALA A 159 -39.78 0.74 4.10
N PRO A 160 -38.99 1.56 4.80
CA PRO A 160 -37.60 1.78 4.44
C PRO A 160 -36.84 0.46 4.51
N SER A 161 -36.20 0.12 3.40
CA SER A 161 -35.23 -0.97 3.26
C SER A 161 -34.31 -1.08 4.47
N SER A 162 -34.15 -2.29 5.00
CA SER A 162 -33.31 -2.58 6.14
C SER A 162 -31.86 -2.08 5.93
N PRO A 163 -31.23 -1.46 6.94
CA PRO A 163 -29.84 -1.00 6.83
C PRO A 163 -28.91 -2.16 6.48
N MET A 164 -27.85 -1.87 5.71
CA MET A 164 -26.81 -2.85 5.37
C MET A 164 -26.35 -3.61 6.62
N SER A 165 -26.28 -4.95 6.52
CA SER A 165 -25.80 -5.77 7.63
C SER A 165 -24.33 -5.44 7.96
N HIS A 166 -23.99 -5.49 9.25
CA HIS A 166 -22.64 -5.21 9.74
C HIS A 166 -21.56 -6.10 9.06
N GLU A 167 -21.91 -7.34 8.71
CA GLU A 167 -21.02 -8.25 7.99
C GLU A 167 -20.67 -7.78 6.57
N GLN A 168 -21.66 -7.27 5.83
CA GLN A 168 -21.45 -6.73 4.48
C GLN A 168 -20.56 -5.48 4.51
N CYS A 169 -20.79 -4.58 5.48
CA CYS A 169 -19.95 -3.39 5.66
C CYS A 169 -18.48 -3.76 5.96
N SER A 170 -18.27 -4.75 6.85
CA SER A 170 -16.93 -5.25 7.19
C SER A 170 -16.22 -5.88 5.98
N GLY A 171 -16.96 -6.62 5.14
CA GLY A 171 -16.44 -7.22 3.91
C GLY A 171 -15.95 -6.19 2.90
N HIS A 172 -16.75 -5.16 2.62
CA HIS A 172 -16.38 -4.08 1.71
C HIS A 172 -15.16 -3.29 2.22
N MET A 173 -15.11 -2.96 3.51
CA MET A 173 -13.97 -2.27 4.12
C MET A 173 -12.66 -3.06 3.93
N ARG A 174 -12.66 -4.37 4.22
CA ARG A 174 -11.47 -5.22 4.02
C ARG A 174 -11.08 -5.33 2.55
N SER A 175 -12.04 -5.34 1.63
CA SER A 175 -11.76 -5.33 0.19
C SER A 175 -11.08 -4.02 -0.22
N ALA A 176 -11.61 -2.87 0.22
CA ALA A 176 -11.04 -1.57 -0.07
C ALA A 176 -9.59 -1.46 0.45
N LEU A 177 -9.34 -1.87 1.70
CA LEU A 177 -8.00 -1.88 2.29
C LEU A 177 -7.01 -2.76 1.52
N ARG A 178 -7.42 -3.97 1.09
CA ARG A 178 -6.58 -4.86 0.27
C ARG A 178 -6.26 -4.24 -1.09
N CYS A 179 -7.24 -3.61 -1.74
CA CYS A 179 -7.02 -2.87 -2.97
C CYS A 179 -6.07 -1.67 -2.77
N THR A 180 -6.22 -0.90 -1.70
CA THR A 180 -5.30 0.20 -1.36
C THR A 180 -3.88 -0.29 -1.23
N VAL A 181 -3.65 -1.38 -0.48
CA VAL A 181 -2.33 -1.99 -0.32
C VAL A 181 -1.77 -2.46 -1.66
N LEU A 182 -2.56 -3.17 -2.47
CA LEU A 182 -2.12 -3.69 -3.75
C LEU A 182 -1.74 -2.57 -4.73
N CYS A 183 -2.63 -1.59 -4.93
CA CYS A 183 -2.40 -0.50 -5.88
C CYS A 183 -1.18 0.34 -5.49
N ALA A 184 -1.04 0.69 -4.21
CA ALA A 184 0.10 1.47 -3.75
C ALA A 184 1.40 0.67 -3.78
N LEU A 185 1.38 -0.63 -3.46
CA LEU A 185 2.56 -1.48 -3.58
C LEU A 185 3.03 -1.59 -5.04
N LEU A 186 2.11 -1.76 -5.99
CA LEU A 186 2.44 -1.79 -7.43
C LEU A 186 3.01 -0.44 -7.90
N ALA A 187 2.38 0.67 -7.51
CA ALA A 187 2.82 2.01 -7.89
C ALA A 187 4.22 2.33 -7.33
N LEU A 188 4.47 2.04 -6.04
CA LEU A 188 5.76 2.28 -5.41
C LEU A 188 6.85 1.32 -5.95
N SER A 189 6.49 0.07 -6.26
CA SER A 189 7.42 -0.90 -6.85
C SER A 189 7.83 -0.54 -8.28
N ALA A 190 7.04 0.29 -8.98
CA ALA A 190 7.37 0.81 -10.30
C ALA A 190 8.49 1.87 -10.27
N ALA A 191 8.88 2.40 -9.10
CA ALA A 191 10.08 3.22 -8.95
C ALA A 191 11.35 2.33 -8.88
N PRO A 192 12.43 2.64 -9.63
CA PRO A 192 13.66 1.81 -9.62
C PRO A 192 14.40 1.89 -8.28
N HIS A 193 14.25 2.99 -7.57
CA HIS A 193 14.77 3.17 -6.23
C HIS A 193 13.71 2.75 -5.21
N GLN A 194 14.04 1.74 -4.39
CA GLN A 194 13.12 1.11 -3.45
C GLN A 194 13.72 1.08 -2.05
N GLU A 195 13.11 1.81 -1.13
CA GLU A 195 13.46 1.76 0.28
C GLU A 195 12.25 1.37 1.13
N ALA A 196 12.50 0.76 2.28
CA ALA A 196 11.44 0.33 3.20
C ALA A 196 10.59 1.51 3.70
N ARG A 197 11.21 2.69 3.90
CA ARG A 197 10.49 3.89 4.37
C ARG A 197 9.40 4.36 3.41
N PHE A 198 9.51 4.08 2.11
CA PHE A 198 8.46 4.44 1.14
C PHE A 198 7.17 3.67 1.37
N LEU A 199 7.21 2.53 2.08
CA LEU A 199 6.04 1.73 2.43
C LEU A 199 5.37 2.16 3.74
N LEU A 200 5.91 3.15 4.47
CA LEU A 200 5.30 3.61 5.74
C LEU A 200 3.82 4.01 5.62
N PRO A 201 3.35 4.66 4.53
CA PRO A 201 1.93 4.94 4.35
C PRO A 201 1.03 3.68 4.28
N LEU A 202 1.61 2.50 4.04
CA LEU A 202 0.89 1.22 4.06
C LEU A 202 0.76 0.63 5.46
N VAL A 203 1.46 1.14 6.47
CA VAL A 203 1.37 0.60 7.84
C VAL A 203 -0.07 0.65 8.36
N PRO A 204 -0.81 1.79 8.32
CA PRO A 204 -2.18 1.83 8.81
C PRO A 204 -3.13 0.80 8.17
N PRO A 205 -3.25 0.68 6.83
CA PRO A 205 -4.13 -0.31 6.23
C PRO A 205 -3.69 -1.75 6.51
N LEU A 206 -2.38 -2.03 6.56
CA LEU A 206 -1.87 -3.36 6.94
C LEU A 206 -2.19 -3.72 8.39
N VAL A 207 -2.07 -2.76 9.32
CA VAL A 207 -2.46 -2.95 10.73
C VAL A 207 -3.95 -3.22 10.83
N LEU A 208 -4.80 -2.45 10.17
CA LEU A 208 -6.25 -2.66 10.19
C LEU A 208 -6.67 -4.03 9.62
N LEU A 209 -5.93 -4.54 8.62
CA LEU A 209 -6.18 -5.87 8.06
C LEU A 209 -5.73 -7.01 8.99
N TYR A 210 -4.56 -6.88 9.62
CA TYR A 210 -3.89 -8.03 10.26
C TYR A 210 -3.80 -7.97 11.79
N CYS A 211 -4.20 -6.88 12.44
CA CYS A 211 -4.12 -6.76 13.90
C CYS A 211 -4.86 -7.89 14.64
N ARG A 212 -5.96 -8.40 14.07
CA ARG A 212 -6.72 -9.51 14.68
C ARG A 212 -5.92 -10.81 14.72
N ALA A 213 -4.98 -11.03 13.81
CA ALA A 213 -4.13 -12.22 13.81
C ALA A 213 -3.23 -12.29 15.05
N LEU A 214 -2.85 -11.13 15.61
CA LEU A 214 -2.06 -11.03 16.84
C LEU A 214 -2.84 -11.41 18.11
N ARG A 215 -4.14 -11.72 18.01
CA ARG A 215 -4.91 -12.28 19.14
C ARG A 215 -4.53 -13.73 19.43
N HIS A 216 -3.90 -14.43 18.49
CA HIS A 216 -3.41 -15.78 18.69
C HIS A 216 -2.03 -15.75 19.34
N GLY A 217 -1.88 -16.42 20.49
CA GLY A 217 -0.67 -16.38 21.31
C GLY A 217 0.61 -16.73 20.54
N LEU A 218 0.61 -17.80 19.74
CA LEU A 218 1.77 -18.18 18.93
C LEU A 218 2.15 -17.09 17.92
N VAL A 219 1.17 -16.50 17.22
CA VAL A 219 1.41 -15.45 16.23
C VAL A 219 2.00 -14.21 16.92
N LEU A 220 1.46 -13.84 18.07
CA LEU A 220 1.99 -12.74 18.88
C LEU A 220 3.43 -13.02 19.34
N THR A 221 3.71 -14.21 19.86
CA THR A 221 5.06 -14.60 20.31
C THR A 221 6.07 -14.53 19.16
N VAL A 222 5.75 -15.10 17.99
CA VAL A 222 6.64 -15.06 16.82
C VAL A 222 6.82 -13.62 16.33
N TRP A 223 5.75 -12.82 16.32
CA TRP A 223 5.82 -11.41 15.94
C TRP A 223 6.68 -10.58 16.91
N LEU A 224 6.54 -10.77 18.22
CA LEU A 224 7.36 -10.10 19.23
C LEU A 224 8.83 -10.52 19.13
N ALA A 225 9.11 -11.82 18.95
CA ALA A 225 10.46 -12.32 18.77
C ALA A 225 11.12 -11.72 17.51
N PHE A 226 10.39 -11.67 16.40
CA PHE A 226 10.86 -11.04 15.17
C PHE A 226 11.22 -9.57 15.39
N ASN A 227 10.35 -8.79 16.06
CA ASN A 227 10.62 -7.38 16.35
C ASN A 227 11.79 -7.20 17.32
N ALA A 228 11.96 -8.08 18.32
CA ALA A 228 13.11 -8.04 19.22
C ALA A 228 14.43 -8.23 18.45
N VAL A 229 14.46 -9.17 17.49
CA VAL A 229 15.61 -9.35 16.60
C VAL A 229 15.86 -8.10 15.75
N LEU A 230 14.82 -7.50 15.17
CA LEU A 230 14.98 -6.26 14.39
C LEU A 230 15.47 -5.08 15.24
N VAL A 231 15.01 -4.95 16.49
CA VAL A 231 15.50 -3.91 17.41
C VAL A 231 16.98 -4.12 17.71
N ALA A 232 17.41 -5.36 17.97
CA ALA A 232 18.82 -5.66 18.20
C ALA A 232 19.67 -5.35 16.95
N ALA A 233 19.23 -5.79 15.77
CA ALA A 233 19.96 -5.60 14.52
C ALA A 233 19.98 -4.13 14.06
N PHE A 234 18.81 -3.52 13.89
CA PHE A 234 18.70 -2.17 13.34
C PHE A 234 18.85 -1.08 14.39
N GLY A 235 18.30 -1.27 15.59
CA GLY A 235 18.39 -0.28 16.67
C GLY A 235 19.76 -0.26 17.33
N CYS A 236 20.23 -1.41 17.81
CA CYS A 236 21.47 -1.49 18.59
C CYS A 236 22.72 -1.58 17.70
N ALA A 237 22.80 -2.59 16.82
CA ALA A 237 24.01 -2.84 16.03
C ALA A 237 24.20 -1.82 14.90
N HIS A 238 23.14 -1.54 14.14
CA HIS A 238 23.22 -0.63 13.00
C HIS A 238 23.13 0.86 13.40
N GLN A 239 21.97 1.34 13.86
CA GLN A 239 21.77 2.75 14.19
C GLN A 239 22.66 3.19 15.36
N GLY A 240 22.76 2.37 16.42
CA GLY A 240 23.65 2.63 17.54
C GLY A 240 25.13 2.74 17.16
N GLY A 241 25.58 1.99 16.15
CA GLY A 241 26.93 2.09 15.61
C GLY A 241 27.12 3.31 14.70
N VAL A 242 26.25 3.46 13.70
CA VAL A 242 26.34 4.53 12.68
C VAL A 242 26.24 5.90 13.33
N VAL A 243 25.27 6.14 14.21
CA VAL A 243 25.09 7.46 14.85
C VAL A 243 26.30 7.85 15.70
N ARG A 244 26.86 6.90 16.48
CA ARG A 244 28.06 7.14 17.27
C ARG A 244 29.28 7.40 16.41
N ALA A 245 29.47 6.64 15.32
CA ALA A 245 30.57 6.85 14.39
C ALA A 245 30.51 8.22 13.73
N LEU A 246 29.32 8.65 13.28
CA LEU A 246 29.14 9.97 12.66
C LEU A 246 29.33 11.11 13.66
N ALA A 247 28.84 10.97 14.89
CA ALA A 247 29.07 11.94 15.95
C ALA A 247 30.57 12.07 16.27
N HIS A 248 31.30 10.95 16.31
CA HIS A 248 32.74 10.95 16.52
C HIS A 248 33.50 11.64 15.38
N LEU A 249 33.16 11.33 14.12
CA LEU A 249 33.74 12.00 12.95
C LEU A 249 33.48 13.51 12.97
N GLN A 250 32.26 13.92 13.35
CA GLN A 250 31.90 15.33 13.47
C GLN A 250 32.73 16.04 14.55
N GLN A 251 32.94 15.40 15.71
CA GLN A 251 33.78 15.94 16.78
C GLN A 251 35.25 16.02 16.35
N ALA A 252 35.81 14.93 15.83
CA ALA A 252 37.19 14.89 15.33
C ALA A 252 37.45 15.96 14.25
N GLY A 253 36.47 16.21 13.38
CA GLY A 253 36.54 17.24 12.35
C GLY A 253 36.47 18.67 12.87
N ARG A 254 35.89 18.90 14.06
CA ARG A 254 35.88 20.21 14.74
C ARG A 254 37.19 20.44 15.50
N ASP A 255 37.74 19.38 16.09
CA ASP A 255 38.95 19.46 16.93
C ASP A 255 40.24 19.49 16.08
N SER A 256 40.16 19.13 14.79
CA SER A 256 41.30 19.14 13.87
C SER A 256 41.53 20.51 13.24
N HIS A 257 42.61 21.20 13.61
CA HIS A 257 43.23 22.28 12.81
C HIS A 257 44.02 21.70 11.62
N PRO A 258 44.34 22.48 10.56
CA PRO A 258 43.76 22.43 9.20
C PRO A 258 43.94 21.08 8.43
N GLY A 259 43.86 19.93 9.10
CA GLY A 259 43.89 18.61 8.48
C GLY A 259 42.49 18.19 8.02
N ARG A 260 42.37 17.82 6.73
CA ARG A 260 41.14 17.21 6.21
C ARG A 260 41.08 15.74 6.64
N ILE A 261 40.11 15.36 7.47
CA ILE A 261 39.73 13.98 7.76
C ILE A 261 38.98 13.43 6.56
N LEU A 262 39.52 12.40 5.90
CA LEU A 262 38.83 11.66 4.85
C LEU A 262 38.10 10.47 5.47
N ALA A 263 36.77 10.52 5.48
CA ALA A 263 35.92 9.42 5.92
C ALA A 263 35.50 8.58 4.71
N VAL A 264 36.00 7.35 4.66
CA VAL A 264 35.79 6.41 3.56
C VAL A 264 34.75 5.38 3.96
N PHE A 265 33.63 5.34 3.24
CA PHE A 265 32.58 4.33 3.41
C PHE A 265 32.64 3.34 2.25
N TYR A 266 32.76 2.05 2.56
CA TYR A 266 32.92 0.98 1.57
C TYR A 266 31.85 -0.10 1.77
N ARG A 267 31.10 -0.42 0.71
CA ARG A 267 30.00 -1.40 0.70
C ARG A 267 28.92 -1.15 1.76
N THR A 268 28.81 0.10 2.19
CA THR A 268 27.76 0.58 3.07
C THR A 268 27.09 1.77 2.40
N TYR A 269 25.80 1.97 2.66
CA TYR A 269 25.13 3.19 2.22
C TYR A 269 25.86 4.42 2.76
N MET A 270 25.85 5.49 1.94
CA MET A 270 26.33 6.80 2.37
C MET A 270 25.62 7.22 3.66
N PRO A 271 26.36 7.68 4.68
CA PRO A 271 25.74 8.17 5.90
C PRO A 271 25.00 9.49 5.63
N PRO A 272 24.05 9.88 6.51
CA PRO A 272 23.42 11.19 6.45
C PRO A 272 24.48 12.30 6.56
N ARG A 273 24.76 12.98 5.43
CA ARG A 273 25.77 14.04 5.35
C ARG A 273 25.46 15.23 6.27
N SER A 274 24.17 15.49 6.54
CA SER A 274 23.71 16.54 7.45
C SER A 274 24.18 16.36 8.90
N LEU A 275 24.55 15.15 9.31
CA LEU A 275 25.07 14.89 10.66
C LEU A 275 26.57 15.14 10.77
N VAL A 276 27.30 15.16 9.65
CA VAL A 276 28.77 15.27 9.63
C VAL A 276 29.24 16.63 9.12
N VAL A 277 28.54 17.22 8.14
CA VAL A 277 28.89 18.51 7.53
C VAL A 277 27.95 19.58 8.08
N PRO A 278 28.41 20.53 8.91
CA PRO A 278 27.59 21.67 9.32
C PRO A 278 27.20 22.49 8.09
N SER A 279 25.94 22.92 8.01
CA SER A 279 25.41 23.73 6.90
C SER A 279 26.06 25.11 6.73
N THR A 280 26.95 25.51 7.64
CA THR A 280 27.73 26.75 7.57
C THR A 280 29.01 26.50 6.77
N ALA A 281 29.15 27.21 5.65
CA ALA A 281 30.22 27.13 4.65
C ALA A 281 31.67 27.35 5.15
N THR A 282 31.90 27.44 6.45
CA THR A 282 33.23 27.40 7.07
C THR A 282 33.67 25.95 7.25
N ALA A 283 34.37 25.44 6.23
CA ALA A 283 35.32 24.33 6.29
C ALA A 283 35.11 23.33 7.43
N SER A 284 34.11 22.44 7.28
CA SER A 284 34.20 21.16 8.01
C SER A 284 35.52 20.51 7.61
N GLY A 285 36.37 20.19 8.58
CA GLY A 285 37.58 19.43 8.34
C GLY A 285 37.30 18.02 7.81
N VAL A 286 36.05 17.59 7.64
CA VAL A 286 35.70 16.24 7.19
C VAL A 286 35.25 16.23 5.73
N ALA A 287 36.02 15.56 4.88
CA ALA A 287 35.61 15.16 3.54
C ALA A 287 35.04 13.74 3.59
N ILE A 288 33.85 13.52 3.03
CA ILE A 288 33.24 12.20 2.90
C ILE A 288 33.34 11.79 1.44
N GLU A 289 34.00 10.67 1.16
CA GLU A 289 34.03 10.07 -0.17
C GLU A 289 33.36 8.70 -0.16
N ASP A 290 32.53 8.47 -1.18
CA ASP A 290 32.06 7.14 -1.52
C ASP A 290 33.10 6.49 -2.43
N VAL A 291 33.68 5.37 -1.98
CA VAL A 291 34.68 4.63 -2.77
C VAL A 291 34.08 4.15 -4.09
N GLN A 292 32.79 3.79 -4.10
CA GLN A 292 32.14 3.25 -5.29
C GLN A 292 31.88 4.37 -6.32
N GLU A 293 31.49 5.55 -5.84
CA GLU A 293 31.39 6.76 -6.66
C GLU A 293 32.78 7.17 -7.18
N ALA A 294 33.79 7.25 -6.31
CA ALA A 294 35.15 7.61 -6.65
C ALA A 294 35.78 6.65 -7.67
N LEU A 295 35.59 5.34 -7.52
CA LEU A 295 36.06 4.33 -8.48
C LEU A 295 35.32 4.40 -9.82
N SER A 296 34.02 4.70 -9.82
CA SER A 296 33.24 4.90 -11.05
C SER A 296 33.66 6.16 -11.80
N GLN A 297 33.98 7.25 -11.09
CA GLN A 297 34.49 8.49 -11.67
C GLN A 297 35.94 8.35 -12.16
N ALA A 298 36.74 7.49 -11.50
CA ALA A 298 38.11 7.19 -11.90
C ALA A 298 38.21 6.20 -13.09
N GLY A 299 37.09 5.72 -13.63
CA GLY A 299 37.07 4.77 -14.74
C GLY A 299 37.65 3.39 -14.40
N ALA A 300 37.70 3.05 -13.10
CA ALA A 300 38.40 1.87 -12.57
C ALA A 300 37.48 0.68 -12.25
N LEU A 301 36.19 0.78 -12.57
CA LEU A 301 35.22 -0.32 -12.48
C LEU A 301 34.76 -0.71 -13.89
N PRO A 302 34.80 -2.00 -14.29
CA PRO A 302 34.16 -2.49 -15.50
C PRO A 302 32.63 -2.40 -15.41
#